data_AF-A0A3R7LFA2-F1
#
_entry.id   AF-A0A3R7LFA2-F1
#
_cell.length_a   1.000
_cell.length_b   1.000
_cell.length_c   1.000
_cell.angle_alpha   90.00
_cell.angle_beta   90.00
_cell.angle_gamma   90.00
#
_symmetry.space_group_name_H-M   'P 1'
#
loop_
_entity.id
_entity.type
_entity.pdbx_description
1 polymer ?
#
loop_
_entity_poly.entity_id
_entity_poly.type
_entity_poly.pdbx_seq_one_letter_code
_entity_poly.pdbx_strand_id
1 'polypeptide(L)'
;MVIMHSRAPLAALLHVYCKHYCQVLLCALVAVLLVLLALVPANTGTPVQKMLTSPMQGGAWVRSPTAAPRVVFVVAQTGYSPGWCRMMLSAIVSRVSVVSIGFGGNYSHTVRISWLLNYMEEAGLRDEDVVVMFDGGDTFFTRPLWAKEAVKDFLAKTAPSADAFNATAVHRGEASAPMLFSTEPKCWAPQVDLVVPSGPEEQYERCRWFYERLWKVANSSADQRLVQSPPSGFRYLTAGLMVGRVWAIREAFKAYASLLAKSDKWWCDQTIWALLFVWSVTQDPVVDPALRTRYGLLSLDYNNSFLLIPRYTPFGSPAIIHFAGPIYIWWRLLPIYLNYTDWFQPLRQSPTFAQEARDLLQTTTVAVFDVKGRESATRFSDVCSLKDVLDPQWLSRTLEKVPGM
;
A
#
# COMPACT_ATOMS: atom_id res chain seq x y z
N MET A 1 65.30 44.04 35.88
CA MET A 1 65.29 44.51 34.48
C MET A 1 64.84 43.33 33.63
N VAL A 2 63.54 43.29 33.30
CA VAL A 2 62.86 42.11 32.74
C VAL A 2 62.80 42.22 31.22
N ILE A 3 63.22 41.15 30.55
CA ILE A 3 63.10 40.95 29.10
C ILE A 3 61.70 40.42 28.79
N MET A 4 60.95 41.11 27.94
CA MET A 4 59.66 40.64 27.40
C MET A 4 59.87 39.91 26.07
N HIS A 5 59.46 38.64 26.01
CA HIS A 5 59.22 37.92 24.75
C HIS A 5 57.73 38.00 24.38
N SER A 6 57.45 38.49 23.17
CA SER A 6 56.14 38.45 22.54
C SER A 6 55.89 37.07 21.94
N ARG A 7 54.81 36.39 22.35
CA ARG A 7 54.24 35.23 21.65
C ARG A 7 52.88 35.62 21.10
N ALA A 8 52.73 35.62 19.78
CA ALA A 8 51.43 35.71 19.13
C ALA A 8 50.59 34.45 19.46
N PRO A 9 49.26 34.56 19.68
CA PRO A 9 48.46 33.45 20.17
C PRO A 9 48.12 32.45 19.06
N LEU A 10 48.45 31.17 19.31
CA LEU A 10 48.13 29.99 18.47
C LEU A 10 46.64 29.91 18.04
N ALA A 11 45.73 30.56 18.77
CA ALA A 11 44.30 30.55 18.49
C ALA A 11 43.92 31.20 17.14
N ALA A 12 44.69 32.18 16.66
CA ALA A 12 44.40 32.86 15.40
C ALA A 12 44.70 31.98 14.17
N LEU A 13 45.70 31.08 14.26
CA LEU A 13 46.08 30.18 13.18
C LEU A 13 45.07 29.03 12.97
N LEU A 14 44.48 28.50 14.05
CA LEU A 14 43.47 27.45 14.00
C LEU A 14 42.16 27.92 13.35
N HIS A 15 41.77 29.18 13.57
CA HIS A 15 40.52 29.72 13.02
C HIS A 15 40.60 29.95 11.49
N VAL A 16 41.76 30.37 10.99
CA VAL A 16 42.01 30.53 9.55
C VAL A 16 42.06 29.16 8.84
N TYR A 17 42.65 28.15 9.48
CA TYR A 17 42.74 26.80 8.92
C TYR A 17 41.35 26.12 8.79
N CYS A 18 40.50 26.23 9.81
CA CYS A 18 39.13 25.70 9.76
C CYS A 18 38.27 26.36 8.67
N LYS A 19 38.41 27.69 8.48
CA LYS A 19 37.63 28.42 7.47
C LYS A 19 38.02 28.03 6.04
N HIS A 20 39.32 27.85 5.78
CA HIS A 20 39.78 27.37 4.48
C HIS A 20 39.39 25.92 4.21
N TYR A 21 39.45 25.04 5.22
CA TYR A 21 39.05 23.65 5.06
C TYR A 21 37.56 23.49 4.73
N CYS A 22 36.69 24.26 5.40
CA CYS A 22 35.25 24.29 5.09
C CYS A 22 34.94 24.82 3.68
N GLN A 23 35.66 25.85 3.21
CA GLN A 23 35.47 26.36 1.84
C GLN A 23 35.90 25.34 0.77
N VAL A 24 37.02 24.63 0.98
CA VAL A 24 37.49 23.61 0.04
C VAL A 24 36.52 22.43 -0.03
N LEU A 25 35.98 21.99 1.12
CA LEU A 25 34.95 20.94 1.17
C LEU A 25 33.66 21.35 0.46
N LEU A 26 33.22 22.60 0.62
CA LEU A 26 32.02 23.10 -0.05
C LEU A 26 32.21 23.14 -1.58
N CYS A 27 33.35 23.61 -2.06
CA CYS A 27 33.68 23.62 -3.48
C CYS A 27 33.76 22.20 -4.08
N ALA A 28 34.35 21.25 -3.34
CA ALA A 28 34.42 19.85 -3.77
C ALA A 28 33.01 19.22 -3.87
N LEU A 29 32.12 19.49 -2.90
CA LEU A 29 30.74 19.03 -2.92
C LEU A 29 29.95 19.58 -4.11
N VAL A 30 30.10 20.88 -4.40
CA VAL A 30 29.44 21.52 -5.56
C VAL A 30 29.97 20.94 -6.88
N ALA A 31 31.27 20.69 -7.00
CA ALA A 31 31.86 20.09 -8.19
C ALA A 31 31.34 18.66 -8.43
N VAL A 32 31.25 17.84 -7.37
CA VAL A 32 30.67 16.49 -7.46
C VAL A 32 29.19 16.54 -7.86
N LEU A 33 28.42 17.48 -7.31
CA LEU A 33 27.01 17.65 -7.67
C LEU A 33 26.82 18.04 -9.14
N LEU A 34 27.68 18.92 -9.66
CA LEU A 34 27.67 19.34 -11.06
C LEU A 34 28.06 18.21 -12.01
N VAL A 35 29.04 17.37 -11.64
CA VAL A 35 29.40 16.17 -12.41
C VAL A 35 28.26 15.14 -12.41
N LEU A 36 27.59 14.94 -11.27
CA LEU A 36 26.44 14.04 -11.19
C LEU A 36 25.25 14.54 -12.02
N LEU A 37 25.01 15.86 -12.07
CA LEU A 37 24.00 16.47 -12.91
C LEU A 37 24.33 16.37 -14.41
N ALA A 38 25.62 16.42 -14.77
CA ALA A 38 26.09 16.27 -16.15
C ALA A 38 26.07 14.80 -16.64
N LEU A 39 26.01 13.83 -15.72
CA LEU A 39 25.92 12.40 -16.03
C LEU A 39 24.47 11.88 -16.14
N VAL A 40 23.46 12.73 -15.93
CA VAL A 40 22.06 12.37 -16.21
C VAL A 40 21.87 12.40 -17.73
N PRO A 41 21.61 11.27 -18.40
CA PRO A 41 21.30 11.29 -19.82
C PRO A 41 20.00 12.06 -20.00
N ALA A 42 20.00 13.04 -20.91
CA ALA A 42 18.78 13.62 -21.47
C ALA A 42 18.07 12.54 -22.30
N ASN A 43 17.38 11.63 -21.60
CA ASN A 43 16.69 10.52 -22.23
C ASN A 43 15.36 11.05 -22.79
N THR A 44 15.42 11.41 -24.07
CA THR A 44 14.26 11.55 -24.95
C THR A 44 13.43 10.26 -24.90
N GLY A 45 12.11 10.43 -25.00
CA GLY A 45 11.09 9.48 -24.56
C GLY A 45 11.33 8.00 -24.91
N THR A 46 11.17 7.15 -23.90
CA THR A 46 11.12 5.68 -24.02
C THR A 46 9.87 5.12 -23.30
N PRO A 47 9.41 3.90 -23.64
CA PRO A 47 7.98 3.51 -23.73
C PRO A 47 7.27 3.16 -22.41
N VAL A 48 7.75 3.68 -21.28
CA VAL A 48 7.25 3.35 -19.92
C VAL A 48 5.92 4.05 -19.58
N GLN A 49 5.52 5.04 -20.37
CA GLN A 49 4.28 5.79 -20.16
C GLN A 49 3.01 4.93 -20.37
N LYS A 50 3.13 3.77 -21.04
CA LYS A 50 2.05 2.78 -21.19
C LYS A 50 1.81 1.92 -19.93
N MET A 51 2.69 1.96 -18.93
CA MET A 51 2.59 1.07 -17.75
C MET A 51 1.63 1.59 -16.66
N LEU A 52 1.28 2.88 -16.71
CA LEU A 52 0.35 3.53 -15.76
C LEU A 52 -0.93 4.05 -16.43
N THR A 53 -1.03 3.94 -17.76
CA THR A 53 -2.26 4.21 -18.52
C THR A 53 -2.72 2.90 -19.15
N SER A 54 -3.51 2.11 -18.42
CA SER A 54 -4.29 1.07 -19.11
C SER A 54 -5.45 1.75 -19.83
N PRO A 55 -5.70 1.43 -21.11
CA PRO A 55 -6.72 2.10 -21.89
C PRO A 55 -8.10 1.69 -21.36
N MET A 56 -8.93 2.69 -21.08
CA MET A 56 -10.36 2.58 -21.22
C MET A 56 -10.66 2.15 -22.66
N GLN A 57 -10.81 0.84 -22.89
CA GLN A 57 -11.41 0.32 -24.11
C GLN A 57 -11.87 -1.11 -23.83
N GLY A 58 -13.16 -1.25 -23.56
CA GLY A 58 -13.88 -2.50 -23.66
C GLY A 58 -13.74 -3.02 -25.09
N GLY A 59 -13.17 -4.23 -25.20
CA GLY A 59 -12.97 -4.92 -26.46
C GLY A 59 -12.17 -6.18 -26.20
N ALA A 60 -12.80 -7.33 -26.39
CA ALA A 60 -12.20 -8.66 -26.33
C ALA A 60 -11.12 -8.81 -27.42
N TRP A 61 -9.93 -8.29 -27.16
CA TRP A 61 -8.73 -8.60 -27.93
C TRP A 61 -7.87 -9.54 -27.09
N VAL A 62 -7.75 -10.78 -27.56
CA VAL A 62 -6.80 -11.76 -27.01
C VAL A 62 -5.40 -11.13 -27.08
N ARG A 63 -4.87 -10.72 -25.92
CA ARG A 63 -3.57 -10.05 -25.83
C ARG A 63 -2.43 -11.06 -25.97
N SER A 64 -1.31 -10.60 -26.54
CA SER A 64 -0.11 -11.42 -26.71
C SER A 64 0.39 -11.97 -25.35
N PRO A 65 0.75 -13.26 -25.26
CA PRO A 65 1.36 -13.87 -24.07
C PRO A 65 2.64 -13.17 -23.60
N THR A 66 3.30 -12.41 -24.48
CA THR A 66 4.55 -11.69 -24.21
C THR A 66 4.36 -10.28 -23.65
N ALA A 67 3.12 -9.81 -23.47
CA ALA A 67 2.86 -8.49 -22.91
C ALA A 67 3.23 -8.43 -21.42
N ALA A 68 3.87 -7.33 -20.99
CA ALA A 68 4.21 -7.09 -19.59
C ALA A 68 2.99 -7.25 -18.66
N PRO A 69 3.17 -7.69 -17.41
CA PRO A 69 2.08 -7.82 -16.44
C PRO A 69 1.29 -6.51 -16.30
N ARG A 70 -0.04 -6.62 -16.30
CA ARG A 70 -0.93 -5.52 -15.92
C ARG A 70 -0.86 -5.32 -14.42
N VAL A 71 -1.05 -4.08 -14.00
CA VAL A 71 -1.19 -3.72 -12.59
C VAL A 71 -2.50 -2.97 -12.46
N VAL A 72 -3.38 -3.44 -11.59
CA VAL A 72 -4.69 -2.82 -11.36
C VAL A 72 -4.83 -2.44 -9.89
N PHE A 73 -5.21 -1.19 -9.65
CA PHE A 73 -5.57 -0.71 -8.32
C PHE A 73 -7.07 -0.83 -8.16
N VAL A 74 -7.51 -1.53 -7.11
CA VAL A 74 -8.90 -1.93 -6.92
C VAL A 74 -9.35 -1.53 -5.51
N VAL A 75 -10.55 -0.97 -5.43
CA VAL A 75 -11.17 -0.59 -4.15
C VAL A 75 -12.52 -1.27 -3.99
N ALA A 76 -12.79 -1.86 -2.83
CA ALA A 76 -14.13 -2.33 -2.50
C ALA A 76 -14.98 -1.16 -1.99
N GLN A 77 -16.00 -0.77 -2.77
CA GLN A 77 -16.85 0.38 -2.51
C GLN A 77 -18.27 0.10 -3.03
N THR A 78 -19.29 0.28 -2.19
CA THR A 78 -20.70 -0.02 -2.53
C THR A 78 -21.47 1.18 -3.04
N GLY A 79 -20.89 2.38 -2.97
CA GLY A 79 -21.51 3.62 -3.44
C GLY A 79 -20.54 4.79 -3.40
N TYR A 80 -20.91 5.89 -4.03
CA TYR A 80 -20.14 7.14 -3.95
C TYR A 80 -20.25 7.74 -2.54
N SER A 81 -19.13 8.19 -1.97
CA SER A 81 -19.12 8.89 -0.68
C SER A 81 -18.10 10.02 -0.69
N PRO A 82 -18.20 11.00 0.24
CA PRO A 82 -17.21 12.05 0.41
C PRO A 82 -15.78 11.50 0.53
N GLY A 83 -15.58 10.47 1.36
CA GLY A 83 -14.30 9.80 1.49
C GLY A 83 -13.78 9.21 0.17
N TRP A 84 -14.64 8.52 -0.58
CA TRP A 84 -14.28 7.95 -1.88
C TRP A 84 -13.93 9.03 -2.91
N CYS A 85 -14.65 10.15 -2.93
CA CYS A 85 -14.34 11.28 -3.81
C CYS A 85 -12.95 11.87 -3.51
N ARG A 86 -12.55 11.96 -2.24
CA ARG A 86 -11.19 12.37 -1.86
C ARG A 86 -10.13 11.35 -2.29
N MET A 87 -10.40 10.06 -2.11
CA MET A 87 -9.49 9.00 -2.56
C MET A 87 -9.30 9.07 -4.08
N MET A 88 -10.39 9.14 -4.85
CA MET A 88 -10.34 9.24 -6.31
C MET A 88 -9.64 10.51 -6.79
N LEU A 89 -9.91 11.67 -6.18
CA LEU A 89 -9.15 12.90 -6.43
C LEU A 89 -7.65 12.63 -6.31
N SER A 90 -7.22 12.09 -5.16
CA SER A 90 -5.81 11.86 -4.88
C SER A 90 -5.17 10.86 -5.86
N ALA A 91 -5.93 9.85 -6.31
CA ALA A 91 -5.48 8.88 -7.30
C ALA A 91 -5.33 9.54 -8.68
N ILE A 92 -6.32 10.31 -9.12
CA ILE A 92 -6.35 11.00 -10.41
C ILE A 92 -5.17 11.98 -10.54
N VAL A 93 -4.97 12.84 -9.54
CA VAL A 93 -3.84 13.78 -9.54
C VAL A 93 -2.49 13.07 -9.36
N SER A 94 -2.49 11.89 -8.74
CA SER A 94 -1.32 11.01 -8.66
C SER A 94 -1.11 10.15 -9.92
N ARG A 95 -1.97 10.28 -10.94
CA ARG A 95 -1.95 9.47 -12.18
C ARG A 95 -2.04 7.96 -11.94
N VAL A 96 -2.80 7.56 -10.94
CA VAL A 96 -3.14 6.17 -10.64
C VAL A 96 -4.58 5.92 -11.06
N SER A 97 -4.79 4.96 -11.96
CA SER A 97 -6.12 4.50 -12.34
C SER A 97 -6.63 3.51 -11.29
N VAL A 98 -7.80 3.80 -10.71
CA VAL A 98 -8.44 2.97 -9.68
C VAL A 98 -9.78 2.49 -10.21
N VAL A 99 -10.05 1.20 -10.04
CA VAL A 99 -11.34 0.57 -10.31
C VAL A 99 -12.07 0.34 -9.00
N SER A 100 -13.35 0.70 -8.95
CA SER A 100 -14.19 0.40 -7.77
C SER A 100 -15.06 -0.82 -8.02
N ILE A 101 -15.12 -1.75 -7.07
CA ILE A 101 -15.89 -3.00 -7.15
C ILE A 101 -16.91 -3.09 -6.02
N GLY A 102 -18.00 -3.82 -6.24
CA GLY A 102 -19.04 -4.05 -5.24
C GLY A 102 -20.13 -2.99 -5.19
N PHE A 103 -20.22 -2.12 -6.20
CA PHE A 103 -21.23 -1.05 -6.25
C PHE A 103 -22.67 -1.61 -6.17
N GLY A 104 -23.50 -0.96 -5.36
CA GLY A 104 -24.88 -1.38 -5.08
C GLY A 104 -25.00 -2.61 -4.17
N GLY A 105 -23.90 -3.15 -3.67
CA GLY A 105 -23.88 -4.31 -2.79
C GLY A 105 -24.18 -4.01 -1.33
N ASN A 106 -24.55 -5.04 -0.58
CA ASN A 106 -24.54 -4.98 0.88
C ASN A 106 -23.12 -5.28 1.37
N TYR A 107 -22.55 -4.38 2.17
CA TYR A 107 -21.17 -4.50 2.60
C TYR A 107 -21.00 -5.42 3.81
N SER A 108 -19.97 -6.24 3.74
CA SER A 108 -19.32 -6.90 4.87
C SER A 108 -17.84 -7.00 4.53
N HIS A 109 -16.94 -6.95 5.50
CA HIS A 109 -15.51 -7.10 5.21
C HIS A 109 -15.20 -8.44 4.53
N THR A 110 -15.96 -9.49 4.87
CA THR A 110 -15.73 -10.85 4.36
C THR A 110 -16.11 -11.04 2.89
N VAL A 111 -16.94 -10.17 2.30
CA VAL A 111 -17.36 -10.31 0.89
C VAL A 111 -16.42 -9.63 -0.10
N ARG A 112 -15.51 -8.77 0.39
CA ARG A 112 -14.61 -7.94 -0.43
C ARG A 112 -13.76 -8.77 -1.39
N ILE A 113 -13.18 -9.86 -0.89
CA ILE A 113 -12.32 -10.74 -1.70
C ILE A 113 -13.11 -11.46 -2.80
N SER A 114 -14.37 -11.80 -2.55
CA SER A 114 -15.24 -12.44 -3.54
C SER A 114 -15.55 -11.49 -4.70
N TRP A 115 -15.82 -10.21 -4.40
CA TRP A 115 -15.96 -9.19 -5.44
C TRP A 115 -14.68 -9.02 -6.24
N LEU A 116 -13.52 -9.08 -5.59
CA LEU A 116 -12.24 -8.98 -6.28
C LEU A 116 -12.06 -10.12 -7.29
N LEU A 117 -12.39 -11.35 -6.91
CA LEU A 117 -12.25 -12.50 -7.81
C LEU A 117 -13.18 -12.43 -9.01
N ASN A 118 -14.43 -12.02 -8.79
CA ASN A 118 -15.36 -11.77 -9.90
C ASN A 118 -14.78 -10.73 -10.86
N TYR A 119 -14.25 -9.63 -10.33
CA TYR A 119 -13.58 -8.62 -11.16
C TYR A 119 -12.36 -9.17 -11.91
N MET A 120 -11.49 -9.95 -11.24
CA MET A 120 -10.30 -10.55 -11.87
C MET A 120 -10.68 -11.44 -13.07
N GLU A 121 -11.76 -12.20 -12.93
CA GLU A 121 -12.31 -13.07 -13.97
C GLU A 121 -12.87 -12.25 -15.14
N GLU A 122 -13.80 -11.33 -14.86
CA GLU A 122 -14.49 -10.51 -15.86
C GLU A 122 -13.53 -9.56 -16.61
N ALA A 123 -12.53 -9.02 -15.90
CA ALA A 123 -11.49 -8.17 -16.50
C ALA A 123 -10.40 -8.95 -17.24
N GLY A 124 -10.50 -10.29 -17.27
CA GLY A 124 -9.56 -11.19 -17.93
C GLY A 124 -8.14 -11.01 -17.42
N LEU A 125 -7.95 -10.90 -16.11
CA LEU A 125 -6.60 -10.79 -15.53
C LEU A 125 -5.87 -12.13 -15.62
N ARG A 126 -4.63 -12.08 -16.11
CA ARG A 126 -3.76 -13.24 -16.24
C ARG A 126 -3.06 -13.52 -14.92
N ASP A 127 -2.58 -14.74 -14.76
CA ASP A 127 -1.91 -15.21 -13.54
C ASP A 127 -0.73 -14.32 -13.11
N GLU A 128 0.05 -13.83 -14.08
CA GLU A 128 1.18 -12.94 -13.86
C GLU A 128 0.81 -11.49 -13.55
N ASP A 129 -0.43 -11.07 -13.81
CA ASP A 129 -0.88 -9.70 -13.52
C ASP A 129 -0.92 -9.45 -12.00
N VAL A 130 -0.92 -8.17 -11.61
CA VAL A 130 -0.89 -7.73 -10.21
C VAL A 130 -2.15 -6.96 -9.86
N VAL A 131 -2.72 -7.29 -8.71
CA VAL A 131 -3.80 -6.52 -8.09
C VAL A 131 -3.24 -5.83 -6.85
N VAL A 132 -3.54 -4.55 -6.70
CA VAL A 132 -3.40 -3.80 -5.45
C VAL A 132 -4.81 -3.47 -4.96
N MET A 133 -5.34 -4.25 -4.03
CA MET A 133 -6.64 -4.05 -3.41
C MET A 133 -6.49 -3.25 -2.13
N PHE A 134 -7.30 -2.22 -1.90
CA PHE A 134 -7.23 -1.40 -0.69
C PHE A 134 -8.59 -0.82 -0.30
N ASP A 135 -8.68 -0.26 0.91
CA ASP A 135 -9.88 0.41 1.42
C ASP A 135 -10.14 1.75 0.70
N GLY A 136 -11.42 2.12 0.55
CA GLY A 136 -11.81 3.30 -0.22
C GLY A 136 -11.88 4.59 0.57
N GLY A 137 -13.02 4.82 1.23
CA GLY A 137 -13.37 6.13 1.76
C GLY A 137 -12.42 6.71 2.83
N ASP A 138 -11.57 5.90 3.42
CA ASP A 138 -10.57 6.27 4.43
C ASP A 138 -9.13 6.17 3.94
N THR A 139 -8.90 6.23 2.62
CA THR A 139 -7.55 6.28 2.05
C THR A 139 -7.32 7.51 1.17
N PHE A 140 -6.05 7.80 0.92
CA PHE A 140 -5.64 8.65 -0.20
C PHE A 140 -4.22 8.31 -0.66
N PHE A 141 -3.94 8.59 -1.93
CA PHE A 141 -2.61 8.49 -2.51
C PHE A 141 -1.74 9.66 -2.08
N THR A 142 -0.45 9.38 -1.89
CA THR A 142 0.53 10.38 -1.47
C THR A 142 1.17 11.08 -2.67
N ARG A 143 1.78 10.30 -3.57
CA ARG A 143 2.63 10.78 -4.66
C ARG A 143 2.61 9.80 -5.86
N PRO A 144 2.68 10.29 -7.12
CA PRO A 144 2.73 9.43 -8.30
C PRO A 144 3.87 8.41 -8.30
N LEU A 145 5.07 8.82 -7.87
CA LEU A 145 6.28 8.00 -8.02
C LEU A 145 6.29 6.78 -7.08
N TRP A 146 5.76 6.91 -5.87
CA TRP A 146 5.86 5.85 -4.86
C TRP A 146 4.99 4.65 -5.18
N ALA A 147 3.79 4.85 -5.74
CA ALA A 147 2.96 3.75 -6.24
C ALA A 147 3.70 2.95 -7.33
N LYS A 148 4.36 3.66 -8.25
CA LYS A 148 5.14 3.05 -9.33
C LYS A 148 6.35 2.28 -8.81
N GLU A 149 7.09 2.84 -7.85
CA GLU A 149 8.26 2.22 -7.25
C GLU A 149 7.89 0.96 -6.45
N ALA A 150 6.85 1.05 -5.61
CA ALA A 150 6.35 -0.10 -4.84
C ALA A 150 5.95 -1.27 -5.77
N VAL A 151 5.22 -0.98 -6.85
CA VAL A 151 4.84 -1.97 -7.86
C VAL A 151 6.06 -2.55 -8.59
N LYS A 152 7.01 -1.71 -9.00
CA LYS A 152 8.24 -2.16 -9.67
C LYS A 152 9.02 -3.11 -8.77
N ASP A 153 9.20 -2.77 -7.50
CA ASP A 153 9.91 -3.59 -6.53
C ASP A 153 9.19 -4.90 -6.24
N PHE A 154 7.85 -4.87 -6.13
CA PHE A 154 7.03 -6.06 -6.00
C PHE A 154 7.18 -6.99 -7.21
N LEU A 155 7.10 -6.45 -8.43
CA LEU A 155 7.25 -7.23 -9.66
C LEU A 155 8.63 -7.88 -9.77
N ALA A 156 9.69 -7.18 -9.35
CA ALA A 156 11.06 -7.66 -9.42
C ALA A 156 11.37 -8.78 -8.41
N LYS A 157 10.68 -8.81 -7.27
CA LYS A 157 10.97 -9.75 -6.16
C LYS A 157 9.99 -10.91 -6.05
N THR A 158 8.88 -10.90 -6.79
CA THR A 158 7.84 -11.95 -6.68
C THR A 158 7.83 -12.86 -7.90
N ALA A 159 7.52 -14.14 -7.65
CA ALA A 159 7.40 -15.13 -8.71
C ALA A 159 6.26 -14.80 -9.69
N PRO A 160 6.49 -14.83 -11.01
CA PRO A 160 5.47 -14.50 -12.00
C PRO A 160 4.39 -15.57 -12.14
N SER A 161 4.64 -16.81 -11.71
CA SER A 161 3.70 -17.93 -11.77
C SER A 161 3.85 -18.85 -10.56
N ALA A 162 2.87 -19.73 -10.37
CA ALA A 162 2.89 -20.74 -9.31
C ALA A 162 4.05 -21.74 -9.45
N ASP A 163 4.47 -22.07 -10.68
CA ASP A 163 5.58 -23.00 -10.94
C ASP A 163 6.95 -22.36 -10.70
N ALA A 164 7.06 -21.04 -10.91
CA ALA A 164 8.28 -20.29 -10.62
C ALA A 164 8.43 -19.94 -9.12
N PHE A 165 7.41 -20.22 -8.30
CA PHE A 165 7.43 -19.88 -6.89
C PHE A 165 8.39 -20.78 -6.11
N ASN A 166 9.38 -20.16 -5.45
CA ASN A 166 10.38 -20.84 -4.63
C ASN A 166 10.23 -20.44 -3.16
N ALA A 167 9.60 -21.31 -2.37
CA ALA A 167 9.40 -21.11 -0.95
C ALA A 167 10.71 -20.95 -0.16
N THR A 168 11.79 -21.61 -0.58
CA THR A 168 13.11 -21.49 0.05
C THR A 168 13.76 -20.14 -0.21
N ALA A 169 13.64 -19.60 -1.43
CA ALA A 169 14.12 -18.26 -1.75
C ALA A 169 13.37 -17.19 -0.92
N VAL A 170 12.06 -17.37 -0.75
CA VAL A 170 11.24 -16.50 0.12
C VAL A 170 11.64 -16.64 1.59
N HIS A 171 11.85 -17.87 2.08
CA HIS A 171 12.35 -18.12 3.44
C HIS A 171 13.62 -17.32 3.73
N ARG A 172 14.58 -17.34 2.78
CA ARG A 172 15.88 -16.66 2.90
C ARG A 172 15.84 -15.16 2.60
N GLY A 173 14.71 -14.64 2.14
CA GLY A 173 14.56 -13.23 1.75
C GLY A 173 15.21 -12.88 0.41
N GLU A 174 15.59 -13.88 -0.39
CA GLU A 174 16.09 -13.72 -1.75
C GLU A 174 14.95 -13.36 -2.72
N ALA A 175 13.73 -13.81 -2.40
CA ALA A 175 12.48 -13.44 -3.06
C ALA A 175 11.46 -12.94 -2.03
N SER A 176 10.43 -12.24 -2.48
CA SER A 176 9.29 -11.81 -1.67
C SER A 176 8.08 -12.72 -1.89
N ALA A 177 7.22 -12.82 -0.87
CA ALA A 177 5.94 -13.49 -1.02
C ALA A 177 5.12 -12.84 -2.15
N PRO A 178 4.45 -13.64 -3.02
CA PRO A 178 3.68 -13.15 -4.16
C PRO A 178 2.33 -12.54 -3.76
N MET A 179 2.01 -12.51 -2.47
CA MET A 179 0.87 -11.82 -1.90
C MET A 179 1.29 -11.19 -0.57
N LEU A 180 1.23 -9.86 -0.50
CA LEU A 180 1.58 -9.08 0.68
C LEU A 180 0.33 -8.37 1.21
N PHE A 181 0.17 -8.38 2.52
CA PHE A 181 -0.77 -7.54 3.22
C PHE A 181 -0.05 -6.36 3.85
N SER A 182 -0.76 -5.25 4.04
CA SER A 182 -0.20 -4.15 4.81
C SER A 182 0.01 -4.52 6.27
N THR A 183 0.86 -3.74 6.93
CA THR A 183 1.14 -3.88 8.34
C THR A 183 0.42 -2.83 9.18
N GLU A 184 0.09 -3.20 10.41
CA GLU A 184 -0.39 -2.30 11.45
C GLU A 184 0.33 -2.53 12.78
N PRO A 185 0.35 -1.53 13.68
CA PRO A 185 1.05 -1.63 14.95
C PRO A 185 0.28 -2.38 16.04
N LYS A 186 -1.04 -2.40 15.95
CA LYS A 186 -1.92 -3.06 16.92
C LYS A 186 -2.34 -4.40 16.35
N CYS A 187 -2.46 -5.42 17.19
CA CYS A 187 -2.92 -6.72 16.71
C CYS A 187 -4.43 -6.73 16.78
N TRP A 188 -5.11 -6.69 15.63
CA TRP A 188 -6.57 -6.77 15.56
C TRP A 188 -7.01 -7.99 14.74
N ALA A 189 -7.43 -9.05 15.45
CA ALA A 189 -8.00 -10.26 14.85
C ALA A 189 -9.06 -10.82 15.82
N PRO A 190 -10.19 -10.11 15.99
CA PRO A 190 -11.12 -10.30 17.10
C PRO A 190 -11.88 -11.64 17.07
N GLN A 191 -11.83 -12.38 15.95
CA GLN A 191 -12.61 -13.61 15.76
C GLN A 191 -11.74 -14.88 15.67
N VAL A 192 -10.50 -14.82 16.18
CA VAL A 192 -9.57 -15.98 16.18
C VAL A 192 -10.18 -17.16 16.94
N ASP A 193 -10.98 -16.88 17.96
CA ASP A 193 -11.68 -17.84 18.81
C ASP A 193 -12.71 -18.72 18.07
N LEU A 194 -13.20 -18.29 16.91
CA LEU A 194 -14.12 -19.08 16.09
C LEU A 194 -13.52 -20.42 15.64
N VAL A 195 -12.19 -20.50 15.51
CA VAL A 195 -11.48 -21.72 15.06
C VAL A 195 -10.29 -22.10 15.95
N VAL A 196 -9.82 -21.19 16.79
CA VAL A 196 -8.81 -21.45 17.82
C VAL A 196 -9.42 -21.11 19.19
N PRO A 197 -10.19 -22.04 19.79
CA PRO A 197 -10.97 -21.73 20.99
C PRO A 197 -10.10 -21.42 22.21
N SER A 198 -8.93 -22.04 22.31
CA SER A 198 -7.94 -21.77 23.37
C SER A 198 -7.33 -20.38 23.25
N GLY A 199 -7.04 -19.74 24.38
CA GLY A 199 -6.28 -18.49 24.44
C GLY A 199 -6.87 -17.49 25.44
N PRO A 200 -6.25 -16.31 25.59
CA PRO A 200 -6.78 -15.22 26.42
C PRO A 200 -8.20 -14.81 26.01
N GLU A 201 -9.02 -14.33 26.95
CA GLU A 201 -10.38 -13.85 26.65
C GLU A 201 -10.38 -12.48 25.94
N GLU A 202 -9.43 -11.60 26.29
CA GLU A 202 -9.31 -10.27 25.71
C GLU A 202 -8.80 -10.34 24.26
N GLN A 203 -9.42 -9.59 23.35
CA GLN A 203 -9.23 -9.72 21.89
C GLN A 203 -7.82 -9.33 21.43
N TYR A 204 -7.25 -8.23 21.95
CA TYR A 204 -5.90 -7.78 21.56
C TYR A 204 -4.82 -8.73 22.12
N GLU A 205 -5.00 -9.26 23.32
CA GLU A 205 -4.15 -10.28 23.92
C GLU A 205 -4.25 -11.60 23.17
N ARG A 206 -5.45 -12.05 22.81
CA ARG A 206 -5.65 -13.26 22.00
C ARG A 206 -4.96 -13.13 20.65
N CYS A 207 -5.10 -11.98 19.97
CA CYS A 207 -4.42 -11.73 18.71
C CYS A 207 -2.90 -11.82 18.87
N ARG A 208 -2.33 -11.12 19.86
CA ARG A 208 -0.88 -11.15 20.14
C ARG A 208 -0.41 -12.56 20.45
N TRP A 209 -1.11 -13.26 21.34
CA TRP A 209 -0.84 -14.65 21.73
C TRP A 209 -0.84 -15.59 20.52
N PHE A 210 -1.77 -15.41 19.59
CA PHE A 210 -1.82 -16.22 18.38
C PHE A 210 -0.61 -15.95 17.47
N TYR A 211 -0.24 -14.68 17.28
CA TYR A 211 0.94 -14.27 16.50
C TYR A 211 2.27 -14.73 17.11
N GLU A 212 2.37 -14.95 18.43
CA GLU A 212 3.58 -15.50 19.06
C GLU A 212 4.01 -16.84 18.45
N ARG A 213 3.09 -17.63 17.89
CA ARG A 213 3.41 -18.88 17.18
C ARG A 213 4.26 -18.60 15.94
N LEU A 214 3.88 -17.60 15.17
CA LEU A 214 4.62 -17.16 13.99
C LEU A 214 5.99 -16.56 14.39
N TRP A 215 6.07 -15.77 15.46
CA TRP A 215 7.34 -15.20 15.92
C TRP A 215 8.31 -16.26 16.46
N LYS A 216 7.81 -17.29 17.12
CA LYS A 216 8.63 -18.43 17.56
C LYS A 216 9.28 -19.16 16.38
N VAL A 217 8.53 -19.40 15.30
CA VAL A 217 9.06 -20.00 14.07
C VAL A 217 10.02 -19.05 13.36
N ALA A 218 9.73 -17.75 13.37
CA ALA A 218 10.63 -16.77 12.76
C ALA A 218 11.98 -16.70 13.47
N ASN A 219 11.97 -16.79 14.80
CA ASN A 219 13.17 -16.70 15.63
C ASN A 219 13.96 -18.02 15.74
N SER A 220 13.42 -19.15 15.28
CA SER A 220 14.10 -20.45 15.37
C SER A 220 15.08 -20.73 14.22
N SER A 221 15.05 -19.92 13.15
CA SER A 221 15.95 -20.04 12.00
C SER A 221 16.65 -18.71 11.76
N ALA A 222 17.99 -18.70 11.85
CA ALA A 222 18.80 -17.49 11.64
C ALA A 222 18.70 -16.95 10.19
N ASP A 223 18.40 -17.84 9.24
CA ASP A 223 18.27 -17.53 7.81
C ASP A 223 16.85 -17.10 7.42
N GLN A 224 15.89 -17.17 8.35
CA GLN A 224 14.53 -16.71 8.10
C GLN A 224 14.49 -15.18 7.90
N ARG A 225 13.95 -14.74 6.76
CA ARG A 225 13.71 -13.34 6.43
C ARG A 225 12.29 -13.04 5.93
N LEU A 226 11.45 -14.07 5.75
CA LEU A 226 10.04 -13.91 5.34
C LEU A 226 9.28 -13.02 6.33
N VAL A 227 9.51 -13.23 7.62
CA VAL A 227 8.79 -12.57 8.71
C VAL A 227 9.77 -11.68 9.47
N GLN A 228 9.39 -10.43 9.69
CA GLN A 228 10.23 -9.43 10.34
C GLN A 228 9.47 -8.81 11.52
N SER A 229 10.16 -8.56 12.63
CA SER A 229 9.65 -7.69 13.70
C SER A 229 10.37 -6.34 13.59
N PRO A 230 9.98 -5.47 12.64
CA PRO A 230 10.73 -4.24 12.38
C PRO A 230 10.74 -3.34 13.64
N PRO A 231 11.80 -2.55 13.86
CA PRO A 231 11.87 -1.59 14.97
C PRO A 231 10.69 -0.61 15.00
N SER A 232 10.08 -0.37 13.84
CA SER A 232 8.88 0.45 13.71
C SER A 232 7.70 -0.12 14.49
N GLY A 233 7.64 -1.43 14.76
CA GLY A 233 6.53 -2.12 15.44
C GLY A 233 5.35 -2.46 14.54
N PHE A 234 5.44 -2.19 13.24
CA PHE A 234 4.47 -2.57 12.23
C PHE A 234 4.65 -4.04 11.85
N ARG A 235 4.01 -4.93 12.62
CA ARG A 235 4.28 -6.37 12.55
C ARG A 235 3.04 -7.25 12.46
N TYR A 236 1.84 -6.67 12.52
CA TYR A 236 0.59 -7.40 12.41
C TYR A 236 -0.06 -7.13 11.06
N LEU A 237 -0.75 -8.11 10.51
CA LEU A 237 -1.50 -7.98 9.26
C LEU A 237 -2.67 -7.01 9.44
N THR A 238 -2.81 -6.09 8.50
CA THR A 238 -4.08 -5.40 8.25
C THR A 238 -4.65 -5.78 6.88
N ALA A 239 -5.95 -6.01 6.80
CA ALA A 239 -6.64 -6.28 5.53
C ALA A 239 -7.08 -4.99 4.81
N GLY A 240 -6.61 -3.81 5.26
CA GLY A 240 -6.85 -2.53 4.60
C GLY A 240 -6.15 -2.37 3.26
N LEU A 241 -5.10 -3.16 3.00
CA LEU A 241 -4.51 -3.34 1.68
C LEU A 241 -3.92 -4.74 1.52
N MET A 242 -4.06 -5.25 0.31
CA MET A 242 -3.39 -6.43 -0.19
C MET A 242 -2.82 -6.13 -1.58
N VAL A 243 -1.57 -6.50 -1.83
CA VAL A 243 -1.00 -6.58 -3.17
C VAL A 243 -0.68 -8.04 -3.48
N GLY A 244 -1.04 -8.53 -4.67
CA GLY A 244 -0.79 -9.91 -5.02
C GLY A 244 -0.72 -10.16 -6.51
N ARG A 245 0.04 -11.18 -6.89
CA ARG A 245 -0.08 -11.83 -8.20
C ARG A 245 -1.44 -12.51 -8.29
N VAL A 246 -2.11 -12.43 -9.44
CA VAL A 246 -3.43 -13.03 -9.66
C VAL A 246 -3.44 -14.52 -9.32
N TRP A 247 -2.40 -15.27 -9.72
CA TRP A 247 -2.30 -16.70 -9.37
C TRP A 247 -2.26 -16.94 -7.86
N ALA A 248 -1.51 -16.11 -7.13
CA ALA A 248 -1.34 -16.23 -5.69
C ALA A 248 -2.61 -15.87 -4.94
N ILE A 249 -3.33 -14.85 -5.40
CA ILE A 249 -4.65 -14.46 -4.87
C ILE A 249 -5.65 -15.61 -5.07
N ARG A 250 -5.73 -16.19 -6.27
CA ARG A 250 -6.60 -17.34 -6.58
C ARG A 250 -6.29 -18.54 -5.69
N GLU A 251 -5.01 -18.82 -5.45
CA GLU A 251 -4.59 -19.91 -4.57
C GLU A 251 -4.97 -19.64 -3.11
N ALA A 252 -4.60 -18.48 -2.57
CA ALA A 252 -4.88 -18.10 -1.19
C ALA A 252 -6.39 -18.04 -0.90
N PHE A 253 -7.19 -17.65 -1.89
CA PHE A 253 -8.64 -17.63 -1.75
C PHE A 253 -9.25 -19.02 -1.49
N LYS A 254 -8.68 -20.11 -2.02
CA LYS A 254 -9.21 -21.46 -1.75
C LYS A 254 -9.20 -21.76 -0.25
N ALA A 255 -8.12 -21.39 0.44
CA ALA A 255 -8.02 -21.50 1.89
C ALA A 255 -8.93 -20.50 2.61
N TYR A 256 -9.04 -19.27 2.10
CA TYR A 256 -9.97 -18.27 2.62
C TYR A 256 -11.43 -18.74 2.59
N ALA A 257 -11.90 -19.22 1.44
CA ALA A 257 -13.26 -19.73 1.27
C ALA A 257 -13.52 -20.93 2.18
N SER A 258 -12.54 -21.83 2.30
CA SER A 258 -12.62 -22.99 3.21
C SER A 258 -12.71 -22.58 4.68
N LEU A 259 -11.99 -21.54 5.09
CA LEU A 259 -12.05 -20.99 6.46
C LEU A 259 -13.36 -20.23 6.71
N LEU A 260 -13.78 -19.40 5.75
CA LEU A 260 -15.03 -18.67 5.80
C LEU A 260 -16.22 -19.62 5.98
N ALA A 261 -16.22 -20.77 5.30
CA ALA A 261 -17.27 -21.78 5.43
C ALA A 261 -17.36 -22.46 6.80
N LYS A 262 -16.38 -22.28 7.70
CA LYS A 262 -16.41 -22.88 9.05
C LYS A 262 -17.36 -22.15 10.03
N SER A 263 -17.80 -20.93 9.70
CA SER A 263 -18.74 -20.18 10.55
C SER A 263 -19.53 -19.13 9.75
N ASP A 264 -20.77 -18.91 10.11
CA ASP A 264 -21.60 -17.79 9.61
C ASP A 264 -21.36 -16.48 10.39
N LYS A 265 -20.57 -16.54 11.48
CA LYS A 265 -20.33 -15.41 12.39
C LYS A 265 -19.22 -14.48 11.92
N TRP A 266 -18.52 -14.79 10.83
CA TRP A 266 -17.43 -13.97 10.34
C TRP A 266 -17.90 -12.59 9.88
N TRP A 267 -17.31 -11.54 10.44
CA TRP A 267 -17.51 -10.16 10.02
C TRP A 267 -16.18 -9.43 9.76
N CYS A 268 -15.05 -10.00 10.17
CA CYS A 268 -13.71 -9.43 10.05
C CYS A 268 -12.84 -10.30 9.13
N ASP A 269 -12.65 -9.88 7.88
CA ASP A 269 -11.77 -10.59 6.93
C ASP A 269 -10.29 -10.55 7.35
N GLN A 270 -9.87 -9.48 8.03
CA GLN A 270 -8.54 -9.37 8.64
C GLN A 270 -8.24 -10.53 9.59
N THR A 271 -9.24 -11.02 10.33
CA THR A 271 -9.05 -12.19 11.19
C THR A 271 -8.78 -13.45 10.35
N ILE A 272 -9.55 -13.66 9.29
CA ILE A 272 -9.40 -14.80 8.38
C ILE A 272 -8.00 -14.77 7.75
N TRP A 273 -7.57 -13.61 7.23
CA TRP A 273 -6.24 -13.45 6.65
C TRP A 273 -5.11 -13.62 7.68
N ALA A 274 -5.28 -13.11 8.90
CA ALA A 274 -4.30 -13.31 9.97
C ALA A 274 -4.13 -14.79 10.34
N LEU A 275 -5.22 -15.55 10.41
CA LEU A 275 -5.20 -17.01 10.62
C LEU A 275 -4.41 -17.71 9.51
N LEU A 276 -4.76 -17.44 8.24
CA LEU A 276 -4.09 -18.03 7.08
C LEU A 276 -2.60 -17.65 7.00
N PHE A 277 -2.26 -16.40 7.31
CA PHE A 277 -0.87 -15.94 7.33
C PHE A 277 -0.06 -16.66 8.41
N VAL A 278 -0.56 -16.74 9.65
CA VAL A 278 0.13 -17.45 10.73
C VAL A 278 0.30 -18.92 10.37
N TRP A 279 -0.75 -19.60 9.88
CA TRP A 279 -0.66 -21.01 9.51
C TRP A 279 0.22 -21.28 8.30
N SER A 280 0.27 -20.36 7.33
CA SER A 280 1.22 -20.38 6.21
C SER A 280 2.66 -20.41 6.70
N VAL A 281 3.00 -19.60 7.72
CA VAL A 281 4.36 -19.55 8.25
C VAL A 281 4.64 -20.74 9.16
N THR A 282 3.72 -21.09 10.07
CA THR A 282 3.97 -22.12 11.07
C THR A 282 3.89 -23.53 10.51
N GLN A 283 3.21 -23.73 9.37
CA GLN A 283 2.99 -25.04 8.75
C GLN A 283 2.50 -26.08 9.78
N ASP A 284 1.60 -25.66 10.66
CA ASP A 284 1.12 -26.47 11.78
C ASP A 284 0.37 -27.71 11.24
N PRO A 285 0.83 -28.94 11.53
CA PRO A 285 0.22 -30.16 10.98
C PRO A 285 -1.18 -30.44 11.52
N VAL A 286 -1.58 -29.82 12.65
CA VAL A 286 -2.92 -29.96 13.24
C VAL A 286 -3.96 -29.16 12.46
N VAL A 287 -3.53 -28.16 11.69
CA VAL A 287 -4.41 -27.36 10.86
C VAL A 287 -4.88 -28.17 9.66
N ASP A 288 -6.20 -28.18 9.43
CA ASP A 288 -6.86 -28.79 8.28
C ASP A 288 -6.08 -28.48 6.98
N PRO A 289 -5.66 -29.49 6.20
CA PRO A 289 -4.93 -29.28 4.95
C PRO A 289 -5.59 -28.28 4.00
N ALA A 290 -6.93 -28.19 3.98
CA ALA A 290 -7.65 -27.24 3.13
C ALA A 290 -7.41 -25.77 3.52
N LEU A 291 -6.95 -25.52 4.75
CA LEU A 291 -6.64 -24.18 5.28
C LEU A 291 -5.15 -23.84 5.20
N ARG A 292 -4.31 -24.82 4.83
CA ARG A 292 -2.86 -24.63 4.72
C ARG A 292 -2.49 -24.14 3.34
N THR A 293 -2.10 -22.88 3.24
CA THR A 293 -1.43 -22.35 2.05
C THR A 293 0.05 -22.73 2.07
N ARG A 294 0.69 -22.69 0.88
CA ARG A 294 2.13 -22.94 0.78
C ARG A 294 2.90 -21.96 1.66
N TYR A 295 3.94 -22.47 2.30
CA TYR A 295 4.87 -21.65 3.04
C TYR A 295 5.41 -20.50 2.18
N GLY A 296 5.33 -19.27 2.68
CA GLY A 296 5.82 -18.07 1.98
C GLY A 296 4.90 -17.53 0.88
N LEU A 297 3.68 -18.08 0.71
CA LEU A 297 2.69 -17.50 -0.22
C LEU A 297 2.20 -16.13 0.26
N LEU A 298 2.03 -15.98 1.57
CA LEU A 298 1.54 -14.78 2.24
C LEU A 298 2.67 -14.15 3.06
N SER A 299 2.83 -12.82 2.99
CA SER A 299 3.65 -12.05 3.92
C SER A 299 3.08 -10.64 4.14
N LEU A 300 3.85 -9.80 4.82
CA LEU A 300 3.51 -8.41 5.10
C LEU A 300 4.43 -7.43 4.37
N ASP A 301 3.88 -6.28 4.00
CA ASP A 301 4.63 -5.10 3.52
C ASP A 301 5.29 -4.37 4.70
N TYR A 302 6.34 -4.98 5.27
CA TYR A 302 7.05 -4.46 6.44
C TYR A 302 7.67 -3.07 6.23
N ASN A 303 7.98 -2.72 4.98
CA ASN A 303 8.53 -1.42 4.61
C ASN A 303 7.45 -0.34 4.45
N ASN A 304 6.17 -0.72 4.48
CA ASN A 304 5.04 0.16 4.24
C ASN A 304 5.18 0.90 2.89
N SER A 305 5.66 0.20 1.86
CA SER A 305 5.86 0.77 0.52
C SER A 305 4.52 1.05 -0.17
N PHE A 306 3.51 0.20 0.04
CA PHE A 306 2.19 0.37 -0.54
C PHE A 306 1.26 1.21 0.34
N LEU A 307 1.13 0.85 1.62
CA LEU A 307 0.22 1.55 2.53
C LEU A 307 0.82 1.73 3.91
N LEU A 308 0.59 2.91 4.47
CA LEU A 308 0.91 3.25 5.84
C LEU A 308 -0.34 3.65 6.63
N ILE A 309 -0.54 3.02 7.79
CA ILE A 309 -1.47 3.52 8.79
C ILE A 309 -0.79 4.63 9.60
N PRO A 310 -1.43 5.81 9.75
CA PRO A 310 -0.85 6.95 10.44
C PRO A 310 -0.33 6.67 11.85
N ARG A 311 0.83 7.25 12.14
CA ARG A 311 1.35 7.53 13.48
C ARG A 311 1.54 9.03 13.69
N TYR A 312 2.03 9.42 14.88
CA TYR A 312 2.31 10.81 15.23
C TYR A 312 3.16 11.56 14.18
N THR A 313 4.03 10.87 13.44
CA THR A 313 4.87 11.46 12.39
C THR A 313 4.85 10.59 11.14
N PRO A 314 4.62 11.16 9.93
CA PRO A 314 4.80 10.43 8.67
C PRO A 314 6.23 9.93 8.51
N PHE A 315 6.40 8.75 7.94
CA PHE A 315 7.72 8.18 7.66
C PHE A 315 7.64 7.25 6.44
N GLY A 316 8.80 6.88 5.90
CA GLY A 316 8.89 6.00 4.75
C GLY A 316 8.51 6.70 3.44
N SER A 317 7.99 5.92 2.49
CA SER A 317 7.52 6.41 1.19
C SER A 317 6.27 5.63 0.75
N PRO A 318 5.20 5.64 1.56
CA PRO A 318 4.01 4.85 1.28
C PRO A 318 3.22 5.41 0.11
N ALA A 319 2.83 4.57 -0.85
CA ALA A 319 1.97 5.00 -1.95
C ALA A 319 0.59 5.51 -1.48
N ILE A 320 0.05 4.92 -0.41
CA ILE A 320 -1.30 5.17 0.12
C ILE A 320 -1.22 5.40 1.63
N ILE A 321 -2.00 6.35 2.15
CA ILE A 321 -2.26 6.50 3.59
C ILE A 321 -3.63 5.93 3.90
N HIS A 322 -3.75 5.16 4.98
CA HIS A 322 -5.00 4.53 5.39
C HIS A 322 -5.39 4.86 6.83
N PHE A 323 -6.53 5.52 6.97
CA PHE A 323 -7.11 5.97 8.23
C PHE A 323 -8.08 4.91 8.78
N ALA A 324 -7.53 3.72 9.06
CA ALA A 324 -8.28 2.55 9.48
C ALA A 324 -9.19 2.81 10.69
N GLY A 325 -10.33 2.12 10.74
CA GLY A 325 -11.30 2.24 11.83
C GLY A 325 -12.15 3.51 11.74
N PRO A 326 -12.68 4.02 12.87
CA PRO A 326 -13.59 5.15 12.86
C PRO A 326 -12.91 6.45 12.42
N ILE A 327 -13.37 7.06 11.32
CA ILE A 327 -12.68 8.19 10.69
C ILE A 327 -12.48 9.40 11.64
N TYR A 328 -13.39 9.59 12.59
CA TYR A 328 -13.35 10.71 13.54
C TYR A 328 -12.10 10.68 14.44
N ILE A 329 -11.46 9.53 14.69
CA ILE A 329 -10.26 9.47 15.56
C ILE A 329 -9.05 10.15 14.90
N TRP A 330 -9.09 10.32 13.59
CA TRP A 330 -7.98 10.81 12.78
C TRP A 330 -7.96 12.32 12.59
N TRP A 331 -8.93 13.05 13.14
CA TRP A 331 -9.08 14.49 12.92
C TRP A 331 -7.81 15.32 13.18
N ARG A 332 -6.95 14.90 14.13
CA ARG A 332 -5.67 15.57 14.43
C ARG A 332 -4.56 15.21 13.45
N LEU A 333 -4.52 13.95 12.99
CA LEU A 333 -3.43 13.44 12.15
C LEU A 333 -3.69 13.69 10.66
N LEU A 334 -4.95 13.69 10.23
CA LEU A 334 -5.33 13.82 8.84
C LEU A 334 -4.70 15.06 8.15
N PRO A 335 -4.74 16.29 8.71
CA PRO A 335 -4.09 17.44 8.08
C PRO A 335 -2.56 17.29 7.97
N ILE A 336 -1.93 16.60 8.92
CA ILE A 336 -0.48 16.35 8.91
C ILE A 336 -0.12 15.46 7.72
N TYR A 337 -0.89 14.39 7.49
CA TYR A 337 -0.66 13.47 6.37
C TYR A 337 -1.10 14.03 5.02
N LEU A 338 -2.10 14.92 4.97
CA LEU A 338 -2.42 15.64 3.74
C LEU A 338 -1.25 16.55 3.33
N ASN A 339 -0.59 17.22 4.28
CA ASN A 339 0.60 18.01 4.00
C ASN A 339 1.82 17.18 3.59
N TYR A 340 1.78 15.86 3.78
CA TYR A 340 2.83 14.94 3.37
C TYR A 340 2.69 14.51 1.89
N THR A 341 1.55 14.79 1.26
CA THR A 341 1.30 14.50 -0.15
C THR A 341 1.90 15.57 -1.06
N ASP A 342 2.21 15.20 -2.31
CA ASP A 342 2.76 16.14 -3.30
C ASP A 342 1.68 16.94 -4.04
N TRP A 343 0.40 16.71 -3.74
CA TRP A 343 -0.72 17.35 -4.43
C TRP A 343 -1.50 18.32 -3.56
N PHE A 344 -1.53 18.14 -2.23
CA PHE A 344 -2.40 18.94 -1.36
C PHE A 344 -1.92 20.39 -1.20
N GLN A 345 -0.61 20.60 -0.98
CA GLN A 345 -0.04 21.95 -0.91
C GLN A 345 -0.16 22.72 -2.24
N PRO A 346 0.22 22.13 -3.40
CA PRO A 346 -0.03 22.77 -4.70
C PRO A 346 -1.50 23.09 -4.95
N LEU A 347 -2.43 22.18 -4.61
CA LEU A 347 -3.87 22.43 -4.74
C LEU A 347 -4.32 23.68 -3.95
N ARG A 348 -3.76 23.87 -2.75
CA ARG A 348 -4.10 25.01 -1.90
C ARG A 348 -3.46 26.32 -2.33
N GLN A 349 -2.25 26.28 -2.89
CA GLN A 349 -1.39 27.47 -3.06
C GLN A 349 -1.18 27.89 -4.52
N SER A 350 -1.38 26.99 -5.49
CA SER A 350 -1.17 27.24 -6.91
C SER A 350 -2.49 27.28 -7.68
N PRO A 351 -2.95 28.47 -8.11
CA PRO A 351 -4.16 28.59 -8.94
C PRO A 351 -4.06 27.77 -10.24
N THR A 352 -2.86 27.71 -10.83
CA THR A 352 -2.60 26.90 -12.03
C THR A 352 -2.82 25.42 -11.75
N PHE A 353 -2.24 24.88 -10.68
CA PHE A 353 -2.42 23.48 -10.31
C PHE A 353 -3.89 23.18 -9.98
N ALA A 354 -4.57 24.08 -9.27
CA ALA A 354 -5.99 23.92 -8.95
C ALA A 354 -6.87 23.90 -10.21
N GLN A 355 -6.54 24.70 -11.23
CA GLN A 355 -7.24 24.68 -12.51
C GLN A 355 -6.93 23.41 -13.32
N GLU A 356 -5.68 22.98 -13.38
CA GLU A 356 -5.29 21.72 -14.03
C GLU A 356 -5.97 20.51 -13.39
N ALA A 357 -6.02 20.47 -12.05
CA ALA A 357 -6.75 19.45 -11.31
C ALA A 357 -8.25 19.49 -11.62
N ARG A 358 -8.86 20.68 -11.69
CA ARG A 358 -10.26 20.84 -12.07
C ARG A 358 -10.53 20.27 -13.47
N ASP A 359 -9.74 20.66 -14.46
CA ASP A 359 -9.91 20.23 -15.85
C ASP A 359 -9.75 18.70 -15.98
N LEU A 360 -8.78 18.14 -15.27
CA LEU A 360 -8.56 16.70 -15.20
C LEU A 360 -9.75 15.98 -14.58
N LEU A 361 -10.26 16.44 -13.44
CA LEU A 361 -11.41 15.82 -12.75
C LEU A 361 -12.70 15.94 -13.56
N GLN A 362 -12.88 17.03 -14.31
CA GLN A 362 -14.07 17.27 -15.12
C GLN A 362 -14.13 16.35 -16.36
N THR A 363 -12.97 15.92 -16.85
CA THR A 363 -12.85 15.07 -18.05
C THR A 363 -12.61 13.59 -17.72
N THR A 364 -12.18 13.28 -16.50
CA THR A 364 -11.89 11.90 -16.08
C THR A 364 -13.17 11.09 -15.94
N THR A 365 -13.17 9.92 -16.57
CA THR A 365 -14.20 8.89 -16.36
C THR A 365 -13.68 7.88 -15.33
N VAL A 366 -14.55 7.50 -14.39
CA VAL A 366 -14.26 6.53 -13.34
C VAL A 366 -15.04 5.25 -13.61
N ALA A 367 -14.35 4.11 -13.47
CA ALA A 367 -14.92 2.79 -13.70
C ALA A 367 -15.42 2.20 -12.36
N VAL A 368 -16.68 1.79 -12.35
CA VAL A 368 -17.31 1.09 -11.24
C VAL A 368 -17.87 -0.24 -11.73
N PHE A 369 -17.71 -1.27 -10.92
CA PHE A 369 -18.22 -2.61 -11.17
C PHE A 369 -19.23 -2.95 -10.09
N ASP A 370 -20.43 -3.35 -10.51
CA ASP A 370 -21.44 -3.82 -9.58
C ASP A 370 -21.06 -5.18 -8.98
N VAL A 371 -21.87 -5.68 -8.03
CA VAL A 371 -21.63 -7.00 -7.40
C VAL A 371 -21.65 -8.19 -8.37
N LYS A 372 -22.15 -8.01 -9.59
CA LYS A 372 -22.18 -9.01 -10.66
C LYS A 372 -21.03 -8.84 -11.66
N GLY A 373 -20.10 -7.91 -11.41
CA GLY A 373 -18.97 -7.65 -12.30
C GLY A 373 -19.33 -6.86 -13.56
N ARG A 374 -20.52 -6.25 -13.63
CA ARG A 374 -20.89 -5.40 -14.77
C ARG A 374 -20.26 -4.03 -14.61
N GLU A 375 -19.51 -3.60 -15.62
CA GLU A 375 -18.87 -2.30 -15.67
C GLU A 375 -19.89 -1.18 -15.97
N SER A 376 -19.75 -0.07 -15.27
CA SER A 376 -20.32 1.22 -15.60
C SER A 376 -19.23 2.28 -15.53
N ALA A 377 -19.26 3.21 -16.48
CA ALA A 377 -18.31 4.29 -16.59
C ALA A 377 -19.08 5.62 -16.49
N THR A 378 -18.71 6.46 -15.52
CA THR A 378 -19.34 7.78 -15.32
C THR A 378 -18.27 8.85 -15.19
N ARG A 379 -18.59 10.10 -15.50
CA ARG A 379 -17.64 11.18 -15.27
C ARG A 379 -17.50 11.41 -13.77
N PHE A 380 -16.29 11.67 -13.31
CA PHE A 380 -16.05 11.97 -11.91
C PHE A 380 -16.89 13.18 -11.44
N SER A 381 -17.00 14.22 -12.27
CA SER A 381 -17.81 15.42 -11.98
C SER A 381 -19.32 15.16 -11.84
N ASP A 382 -19.82 14.05 -12.37
CA ASP A 382 -21.26 13.73 -12.31
C ASP A 382 -21.63 13.08 -10.97
N VAL A 383 -20.63 12.59 -10.23
CA VAL A 383 -20.81 11.85 -8.97
C VAL A 383 -20.10 12.48 -7.77
N CYS A 384 -19.10 13.33 -8.02
CA CYS A 384 -18.35 14.06 -7.01
C CYS A 384 -18.40 15.56 -7.28
N SER A 385 -18.76 16.35 -6.26
CA SER A 385 -18.79 17.81 -6.31
C SER A 385 -17.37 18.38 -6.52
N LEU A 386 -17.12 18.98 -7.69
CA LEU A 386 -15.85 19.66 -7.97
C LEU A 386 -15.57 20.80 -6.99
N LYS A 387 -16.61 21.45 -6.47
CA LYS A 387 -16.48 22.48 -5.44
C LYS A 387 -15.87 21.92 -4.16
N ASP A 388 -16.33 20.76 -3.72
CA ASP A 388 -15.93 20.18 -2.45
C ASP A 388 -14.56 19.50 -2.53
N VAL A 389 -14.32 18.70 -3.58
CA VAL A 389 -13.05 17.97 -3.74
C VAL A 389 -11.86 18.90 -4.05
N LEU A 390 -12.12 20.13 -4.50
CA LEU A 390 -11.07 21.14 -4.70
C LEU A 390 -10.95 22.11 -3.50
N ASP A 391 -11.80 21.97 -2.46
CA ASP A 391 -11.73 22.80 -1.25
C ASP A 391 -10.77 22.18 -0.21
N PRO A 392 -9.63 22.84 0.10
CA PRO A 392 -8.69 22.35 1.10
C PRO A 392 -9.31 22.17 2.50
N GLN A 393 -10.33 22.95 2.86
CA GLN A 393 -11.04 22.81 4.13
C GLN A 393 -11.88 21.55 4.16
N TRP A 394 -12.58 21.23 3.07
CA TRP A 394 -13.35 19.99 2.94
C TRP A 394 -12.43 18.77 2.97
N LEU A 395 -11.34 18.79 2.21
CA LEU A 395 -10.36 17.71 2.14
C LEU A 395 -9.74 17.37 3.49
N SER A 396 -9.55 18.38 4.34
CA SER A 396 -8.96 18.26 5.69
C SER A 396 -9.93 17.73 6.76
N ARG A 397 -11.21 17.51 6.42
CA ARG A 397 -12.20 16.97 7.35
C ARG A 397 -12.17 15.45 7.38
N THR A 398 -12.64 14.89 8.48
CA THR A 398 -12.98 13.47 8.55
C THR A 398 -14.23 13.25 7.71
N LEU A 399 -14.05 12.64 6.53
CA LEU A 399 -15.10 12.45 5.54
C LEU A 399 -15.75 11.09 5.71
N GLU A 400 -17.07 11.03 5.56
CA GLU A 400 -17.83 9.81 5.75
C GLU A 400 -17.54 8.77 4.64
N LYS A 401 -17.58 7.50 5.07
CA LYS A 401 -17.67 6.32 4.20
C LYS A 401 -19.15 6.11 3.81
N VAL A 402 -19.41 5.18 2.89
CA VAL A 402 -20.78 4.72 2.67
C VAL A 402 -21.30 4.12 3.98
N PRO A 403 -22.55 4.40 4.42
CA PRO A 403 -23.11 3.81 5.61
C PRO A 403 -22.98 2.28 5.62
N GLY A 404 -22.44 1.72 6.71
CA GLY A 404 -22.20 0.29 6.87
C GLY A 404 -20.81 -0.21 6.45
N MET A 405 -19.89 0.68 6.04
CA MET A 405 -18.48 0.37 5.74
C MET A 405 -17.47 0.76 6.81
#